data_AF-A0A4V2F271-F1
#
_entry.id   AF-A0A4V2F271-F1
#
_cell.length_a   1.000
_cell.length_b   1.000
_cell.length_c   1.000
_cell.angle_alpha   90.00
_cell.angle_beta   90.00
_cell.angle_gamma   90.00
#
_symmetry.space_group_name_H-M   'P 1'
#
loop_
_entity.id
_entity.type
_entity.pdbx_description
1 polymer ?
#
loop_
_entity_poly.entity_id
_entity_poly.type
_entity_poly.pdbx_seq_one_letter_code
_entity_poly.pdbx_strand_id
1 'polypeptide(L)'
;MKNTLLVLTACMFVYCGASKKGITHVTLKEKEDSLLVKSNANFAVEIPLQSGTGNSWEFDALSVQSKLVSRSTANIPSTEENMPGGTIVEVFTFKAPAGFREETLTFTLRRPWEKKNAPAEVRLLKLKRL
;
A
#
# COMPACT_ATOMS: atom_id res chain seq x y z
N MET A 1 22.60 -22.83 37.51
CA MET A 1 22.88 -21.78 36.52
C MET A 1 21.57 -21.47 35.82
N LYS A 2 21.02 -20.29 36.04
CA LYS A 2 19.80 -19.80 35.39
C LYS A 2 20.19 -19.31 33.99
N ASN A 3 19.31 -19.48 33.00
CA ASN A 3 19.01 -18.54 31.91
C ASN A 3 18.36 -19.29 30.73
N THR A 4 17.40 -18.78 29.98
CA THR A 4 16.41 -17.70 30.10
C THR A 4 15.44 -17.99 28.96
N LEU A 5 14.16 -18.18 29.28
CA LEU A 5 13.10 -18.39 28.30
C LEU A 5 12.85 -17.07 27.56
N LEU A 6 13.15 -17.00 26.26
CA LEU A 6 12.91 -15.81 25.44
C LEU A 6 11.47 -15.85 24.92
N VAL A 7 10.56 -15.16 25.61
CA VAL A 7 9.18 -14.93 25.16
C VAL A 7 9.20 -13.83 24.11
N LEU A 8 8.94 -14.18 22.85
CA LEU A 8 8.71 -13.25 21.75
C LEU A 8 7.29 -12.67 21.87
N THR A 9 7.20 -11.52 22.54
CA THR A 9 5.97 -10.72 22.64
C THR A 9 5.66 -10.10 21.28
N ALA A 10 4.64 -10.62 20.60
CA ALA A 10 4.07 -9.99 19.41
C ALA A 10 3.24 -8.78 19.83
N CYS A 11 3.78 -7.57 19.67
CA CYS A 11 3.01 -6.33 19.74
C CYS A 11 2.12 -6.23 18.49
N MET A 12 0.88 -6.70 18.58
CA MET A 12 -0.19 -6.27 17.67
C MET A 12 -0.50 -4.80 17.97
N PHE A 13 0.07 -3.89 17.20
CA PHE A 13 -0.42 -2.51 17.14
C PHE A 13 -1.77 -2.51 16.42
N VAL A 14 -2.85 -2.68 17.17
CA VAL A 14 -4.20 -2.39 16.69
C VAL A 14 -4.35 -0.87 16.69
N TYR A 15 -4.01 -0.24 15.57
CA TYR A 15 -4.37 1.15 15.32
C TYR A 15 -5.88 1.24 15.11
N CYS A 16 -6.62 1.45 16.21
CA CYS A 16 -8.01 1.90 16.15
C CYS A 16 -8.02 3.40 15.86
N GLY A 17 -7.84 3.75 14.59
CA GLY A 17 -8.04 5.12 14.11
C GLY A 17 -9.54 5.40 13.94
N ALA A 18 -10.09 6.28 14.77
CA ALA A 18 -11.42 6.85 14.56
C ALA A 18 -11.43 7.62 13.23
N SER A 19 -11.96 6.99 12.18
CA SER A 19 -12.01 7.56 10.83
C SER A 19 -13.09 8.64 10.73
N LYS A 20 -12.65 9.91 10.66
CA LYS A 20 -13.44 11.00 10.06
C LYS A 20 -13.80 10.57 8.62
N LYS A 21 -15.02 10.89 8.15
CA LYS A 21 -15.51 10.63 6.76
C LYS A 21 -14.43 10.91 5.72
N GLY A 22 -13.64 9.91 5.38
CA GLY A 22 -12.44 10.01 4.57
C GLY A 22 -12.08 8.63 4.05
N ILE A 23 -11.47 8.60 2.87
CA ILE A 23 -10.94 7.38 2.27
C ILE A 23 -9.86 6.83 3.21
N THR A 24 -9.79 5.52 3.40
CA THR A 24 -8.70 4.92 4.19
C THR A 24 -7.41 4.95 3.37
N HIS A 25 -6.36 5.58 3.88
CA HIS A 25 -5.03 5.61 3.25
C HIS A 25 -4.12 4.55 3.88
N VAL A 26 -3.37 3.83 3.05
CA VAL A 26 -2.27 2.96 3.48
C VAL A 26 -1.03 3.29 2.67
N THR A 27 0.09 3.54 3.35
CA THR A 27 1.38 3.74 2.69
C THR A 27 2.17 2.44 2.68
N LEU A 28 2.29 1.83 1.50
CA LEU A 28 2.96 0.55 1.32
C LEU A 28 4.48 0.77 1.18
N LYS A 29 5.18 0.92 2.31
CA LYS A 29 6.64 1.14 2.35
C LYS A 29 7.44 -0.17 2.23
N GLU A 30 6.92 -1.23 2.83
CA GLU A 30 7.54 -2.55 2.83
C GLU A 30 7.08 -3.39 1.63
N LYS A 31 7.74 -4.54 1.42
CA LYS A 31 7.36 -5.50 0.36
C LYS A 31 5.95 -6.06 0.53
N GLU A 32 5.48 -6.16 1.77
CA GLU A 32 4.17 -6.70 2.09
C GLU A 32 3.57 -5.92 3.25
N ASP A 33 2.28 -5.59 3.14
CA ASP A 33 1.48 -5.02 4.23
C ASP A 33 0.05 -5.56 4.17
N SER A 34 -0.76 -5.25 5.18
CA SER A 34 -2.17 -5.64 5.24
C SER A 34 -3.08 -4.48 5.61
N LEU A 35 -4.27 -4.45 5.02
CA LEU A 35 -5.27 -3.43 5.30
C LEU A 35 -6.63 -4.07 5.58
N LEU A 36 -7.26 -3.67 6.69
CA LEU A 36 -8.67 -3.96 6.94
C LEU A 36 -9.55 -2.88 6.32
N VAL A 37 -10.49 -3.27 5.47
CA VAL A 37 -11.43 -2.33 4.83
C VAL A 37 -12.86 -2.87 4.86
N LYS A 38 -13.83 -1.96 4.95
CA LYS A 38 -15.26 -2.31 4.86
C LYS A 38 -15.62 -2.64 3.41
N SER A 39 -16.56 -3.55 3.22
CA SER A 39 -17.20 -3.80 1.92
C SER A 39 -17.71 -2.51 1.28
N ASN A 40 -17.54 -2.37 -0.04
CA ASN A 40 -17.94 -1.19 -0.84
C ASN A 40 -17.26 0.14 -0.47
N ALA A 41 -16.32 0.17 0.49
CA ALA A 41 -15.62 1.38 0.84
C ALA A 41 -14.50 1.69 -0.17
N ASN A 42 -14.20 2.98 -0.31
CA ASN A 42 -13.02 3.41 -1.05
C ASN A 42 -11.80 3.40 -0.12
N PHE A 43 -10.65 2.99 -0.66
CA PHE A 43 -9.35 3.06 0.02
C PHE A 43 -8.27 3.50 -0.98
N ALA A 44 -7.19 4.11 -0.48
CA ALA A 44 -6.06 4.58 -1.26
C ALA A 44 -4.79 3.86 -0.81
N VAL A 45 -4.05 3.33 -1.78
CA VAL A 45 -2.72 2.74 -1.60
C VAL A 45 -1.70 3.73 -2.12
N GLU A 46 -0.81 4.18 -1.24
CA GLU A 46 0.27 5.12 -1.55
C GLU A 46 1.58 4.35 -1.56
N ILE A 47 2.29 4.38 -2.69
CA ILE A 47 3.55 3.66 -2.84
C ILE A 47 4.66 4.66 -3.15
N PRO A 48 5.69 4.79 -2.29
CA PRO A 48 6.86 5.61 -2.58
C PRO A 48 7.43 5.38 -3.98
N LEU A 49 7.73 6.46 -4.67
CA LEU A 49 8.26 6.47 -6.03
C LEU A 49 9.50 7.36 -6.09
N GLN A 50 10.61 6.79 -6.56
CA GLN A 50 11.84 7.55 -6.83
C GLN A 50 11.72 8.24 -8.19
N SER A 51 11.61 9.56 -8.19
CA SER A 51 11.53 10.37 -9.41
C SER A 51 12.82 10.28 -10.23
N GLY A 52 12.73 10.59 -11.52
CA GLY A 52 13.90 10.65 -12.43
C GLY A 52 14.47 9.30 -12.88
N THR A 53 13.97 8.17 -12.36
CA THR A 53 14.46 6.82 -12.73
C THR A 53 13.80 6.22 -13.98
N GLY A 54 12.66 6.81 -14.39
CA GLY A 54 11.79 6.29 -15.45
C GLY A 54 10.90 5.13 -15.03
N ASN A 55 10.93 4.73 -13.75
CA ASN A 55 10.06 3.69 -13.22
C ASN A 55 8.66 4.22 -12.87
N SER A 56 7.68 3.33 -12.90
CA SER A 56 6.32 3.55 -12.39
C SER A 56 5.76 2.26 -11.80
N TRP A 57 4.84 2.35 -10.84
CA TRP A 57 4.15 1.19 -10.29
C TRP A 57 3.01 0.75 -11.19
N GLU A 58 2.93 -0.53 -11.53
CA GLU A 58 1.81 -1.11 -12.27
C GLU A 58 1.00 -2.00 -11.33
N PHE A 59 -0.32 -1.83 -11.34
CA PHE A 59 -1.25 -2.68 -10.60
C PHE A 59 -1.69 -3.86 -11.45
N ASP A 60 -1.56 -5.08 -10.92
CA ASP A 60 -2.08 -6.29 -11.55
C ASP A 60 -3.55 -6.51 -11.17
N ALA A 61 -4.44 -6.38 -12.17
CA ALA A 61 -5.88 -6.50 -12.00
C ALA A 61 -6.44 -7.90 -12.29
N LEU A 62 -5.61 -8.87 -12.73
CA LEU A 62 -6.11 -10.14 -13.26
C LEU A 62 -6.73 -11.07 -12.21
N SER A 63 -6.38 -10.92 -10.94
CA SER A 63 -6.73 -11.85 -9.85
C SER A 63 -7.47 -11.20 -8.69
N VAL A 64 -8.01 -9.99 -8.89
CA VAL A 64 -8.57 -9.16 -7.81
C VAL A 64 -9.99 -8.68 -8.13
N GLN A 65 -10.80 -8.52 -7.09
CA GLN A 65 -12.17 -8.05 -7.15
C GLN A 65 -12.27 -6.54 -6.89
N SER A 66 -11.30 -5.97 -6.19
CA SER A 66 -11.18 -4.52 -5.99
C SER A 66 -11.08 -3.78 -7.33
N LYS A 67 -11.89 -2.73 -7.49
CA LYS A 67 -11.91 -1.92 -8.71
C LYS A 67 -11.01 -0.72 -8.54
N LEU A 68 -10.02 -0.54 -9.42
CA LEU A 68 -9.25 0.69 -9.49
C LEU A 68 -10.16 1.84 -9.96
N VAL A 69 -10.28 2.87 -9.13
CA VAL A 69 -11.08 4.08 -9.36
C VAL A 69 -10.23 5.18 -9.99
N SER A 70 -9.02 5.38 -9.49
CA SER A 70 -8.09 6.37 -10.02
C SER A 70 -6.65 6.01 -9.71
N ARG A 71 -5.73 6.58 -10.51
CA ARG A 71 -4.29 6.55 -10.31
C ARG A 71 -3.75 7.97 -10.46
N SER A 72 -2.91 8.40 -9.54
CA SER A 72 -2.27 9.73 -9.59
C SER A 72 -0.90 9.70 -8.93
N THR A 73 -0.14 10.78 -9.07
CA THR A 73 1.09 11.02 -8.31
C THR A 73 0.84 12.16 -7.33
N ALA A 74 1.34 12.01 -6.11
CA ALA A 74 1.26 13.04 -5.08
C ALA A 74 2.62 13.24 -4.41
N ASN A 75 2.79 14.40 -3.78
CA ASN A 75 3.89 14.66 -2.88
C ASN A 75 3.35 14.65 -1.45
N ILE A 76 3.83 13.72 -0.62
CA ILE A 76 3.53 13.70 0.81
C ILE A 76 4.58 14.59 1.50
N PRO A 77 4.17 15.72 2.11
CA PRO A 77 5.09 16.60 2.82
C PRO A 77 5.88 15.86 3.89
N SER A 78 7.12 16.29 4.14
CA SER A 78 7.85 15.80 5.31
C SER A 78 7.07 16.16 6.58
N THR A 79 7.09 15.26 7.55
CA THR A 79 6.55 15.54 8.89
C THR A 79 7.42 16.53 9.68
N GLU A 80 8.62 16.82 9.18
CA GLU A 80 9.51 17.85 9.71
C GLU A 80 9.12 19.21 9.12
N GLU A 81 8.68 20.13 9.99
CA GLU A 81 8.34 21.50 9.60
C GLU A 81 9.56 22.17 8.95
N ASN A 82 9.34 22.83 7.80
CA ASN A 82 10.33 23.58 7.04
C ASN A 82 11.41 22.79 6.29
N MET A 83 11.27 21.47 6.12
CA MET A 83 12.16 20.73 5.21
C MET A 83 11.55 20.65 3.79
N PRO A 84 12.13 21.32 2.77
CA PRO A 84 11.73 21.08 1.39
C PRO A 84 12.15 19.67 0.96
N GLY A 85 11.25 18.92 0.31
CA GLY A 85 11.56 17.60 -0.24
C GLY A 85 10.68 16.46 0.25
N GLY A 86 9.35 16.63 0.22
CA GLY A 86 8.42 15.55 0.55
C GLY A 86 8.56 14.32 -0.36
N THR A 87 8.07 13.18 0.12
CA THR A 87 8.16 11.91 -0.61
C THR A 87 7.16 11.89 -1.75
N ILE A 88 7.65 11.68 -2.97
CA ILE A 88 6.78 11.42 -4.12
C ILE A 88 6.21 10.01 -3.97
N VAL A 89 4.89 9.90 -4.09
CA VAL A 89 4.16 8.64 -4.05
C VAL A 89 3.30 8.49 -5.29
N GLU A 90 3.10 7.24 -5.70
CA GLU A 90 2.03 6.88 -6.62
C GLU A 90 0.82 6.42 -5.80
N VAL A 91 -0.34 7.02 -6.10
CA VAL A 91 -1.58 6.82 -5.36
C VAL A 91 -2.55 6.04 -6.22
N PHE A 92 -2.97 4.87 -5.72
CA PHE A 92 -4.00 4.03 -6.35
C PHE A 92 -5.24 4.07 -5.46
N THR A 93 -6.33 4.63 -5.96
CA THR A 93 -7.61 4.62 -5.25
C THR A 93 -8.45 3.46 -5.76
N PHE A 94 -8.96 2.65 -4.85
CA PHE A 94 -9.77 1.48 -5.13
C PHE A 94 -11.14 1.58 -4.47
N LYS A 95 -12.08 0.80 -5.00
CA LYS A 95 -13.34 0.45 -4.34
C LYS A 95 -13.32 -1.03 -3.98
N ALA A 96 -13.41 -1.34 -2.68
CA ALA A 96 -13.53 -2.70 -2.19
C ALA A 96 -14.83 -3.34 -2.68
N PRO A 97 -14.85 -4.63 -3.03
CA PRO A 97 -16.07 -5.31 -3.47
C PRO A 97 -17.05 -5.52 -2.29
N ALA A 98 -18.31 -5.80 -2.59
CA ALA A 98 -19.34 -5.97 -1.57
C ALA A 98 -19.14 -7.24 -0.70
N GLY A 99 -18.58 -8.31 -1.27
CA GLY A 99 -18.60 -9.65 -0.68
C GLY A 99 -17.22 -10.31 -0.46
N PHE A 100 -16.12 -9.58 -0.57
CA PHE A 100 -14.79 -10.19 -0.36
C PHE A 100 -14.57 -10.61 1.10
N ARG A 101 -13.69 -11.59 1.28
CA ARG A 101 -13.12 -11.96 2.57
C ARG A 101 -11.68 -11.48 2.67
N GLU A 102 -10.89 -11.84 1.66
CA GLU A 102 -9.49 -11.47 1.50
C GLU A 102 -9.13 -11.44 0.01
N GLU A 103 -8.25 -10.53 -0.37
CA GLU A 103 -7.58 -10.51 -1.68
C GLU A 103 -6.18 -9.92 -1.53
N THR A 104 -5.29 -10.17 -2.50
CA THR A 104 -3.94 -9.59 -2.49
C THR A 104 -3.78 -8.70 -3.71
N LEU A 105 -3.59 -7.41 -3.49
CA LEU A 105 -3.28 -6.46 -4.54
C LEU A 105 -1.79 -6.50 -4.82
N THR A 106 -1.42 -6.68 -6.08
CA THR A 106 -0.02 -6.78 -6.50
C THR A 106 0.39 -5.55 -7.29
N PHE A 107 1.49 -4.93 -6.89
CA PHE A 107 2.07 -3.77 -7.54
C PHE A 107 3.48 -4.09 -8.00
N THR A 108 3.84 -3.76 -9.25
CA THR A 108 5.18 -4.01 -9.79
C THR A 108 5.82 -2.72 -10.26
N LEU A 109 7.04 -2.44 -9.81
CA LEU A 109 7.83 -1.30 -10.24
C LEU A 109 8.60 -1.69 -11.50
N ARG A 110 8.36 -0.97 -12.60
CA ARG A 110 9.11 -1.18 -13.84
C ARG A 110 9.16 0.08 -14.70
N ARG A 111 10.08 0.08 -15.66
CA ARG A 111 10.03 0.99 -16.80
C ARG A 111 8.97 0.51 -17.79
N PRO A 112 8.01 1.36 -18.21
CA PRO A 112 6.92 0.94 -19.11
C PRO A 112 7.38 0.33 -20.44
N TRP A 113 8.60 0.65 -20.90
CA TRP A 113 9.19 0.12 -22.13
C TRP A 113 9.97 -1.20 -21.95
N GLU A 114 10.25 -1.64 -20.72
CA GLU A 114 11.04 -2.85 -20.42
C GLU A 114 10.15 -4.07 -20.11
N LYS A 115 9.11 -4.30 -20.90
CA LYS A 115 8.06 -5.30 -20.60
C LYS A 115 8.54 -6.76 -20.51
N LYS A 116 9.71 -7.07 -21.07
CA LYS A 116 10.29 -8.43 -21.10
C LYS A 116 11.21 -8.72 -19.90
N ASN A 117 11.58 -7.69 -19.14
CA ASN A 117 12.45 -7.84 -17.98
C ASN A 117 11.61 -8.17 -16.74
N ALA A 118 12.26 -8.79 -15.75
CA ALA A 118 11.68 -8.88 -14.42
C ALA A 118 11.44 -7.45 -13.86
N PRO A 119 10.34 -7.22 -13.12
CA PRO A 119 10.13 -5.93 -12.47
C PRO A 119 11.26 -5.63 -11.49
N ALA A 120 11.60 -4.35 -11.35
CA ALA A 120 12.61 -3.88 -10.40
C ALA A 120 12.19 -4.15 -8.95
N GLU A 121 10.89 -4.10 -8.68
CA GLU A 121 10.32 -4.37 -7.36
C GLU A 121 8.89 -4.91 -7.48
N VAL A 122 8.46 -5.71 -6.50
CA VAL A 122 7.08 -6.15 -6.34
C VAL A 122 6.65 -5.86 -4.91
N ARG A 123 5.48 -5.24 -4.73
CA ARG A 123 4.84 -5.02 -3.43
C ARG A 123 3.44 -5.59 -3.41
N LEU A 124 3.07 -6.12 -2.25
CA LEU A 124 1.82 -6.83 -2.02
C LEU A 124 1.03 -6.15 -0.90
N LEU A 125 -0.25 -5.88 -1.14
CA LEU A 125 -1.18 -5.47 -0.09
C LEU A 125 -2.22 -6.56 0.12
N LYS A 126 -2.20 -7.19 1.29
CA LYS A 126 -3.24 -8.13 1.72
C LYS A 126 -4.45 -7.34 2.22
N LEU A 127 -5.47 -7.28 1.39
CA LEU A 127 -6.73 -6.63 1.73
C LEU A 127 -7.64 -7.64 2.43
N LYS A 128 -8.07 -7.32 3.65
CA LYS A 128 -8.97 -8.15 4.46
C LYS A 128 -10.23 -7.37 4.80
N ARG A 129 -11.36 -8.07 4.86
CA ARG A 129 -12.62 -7.43 5.28
C ARG A 129 -12.57 -7.13 6.78
N LEU A 130 -12.92 -5.89 7.14
CA LEU A 130 -13.12 -5.44 8.52
C LEU A 130 -14.31 -6.16 9.17
#